data_AF-A0A543DAZ1-F1
#
_entry.id   AF-A0A543DAZ1-F1
#
_cell.length_a   1.000
_cell.length_b   1.000
_cell.length_c   1.000
_cell.angle_alpha   90.00
_cell.angle_beta   90.00
_cell.angle_gamma   90.00
#
_symmetry.space_group_name_H-M   'P 1'
#
loop_
_entity.id
_entity.type
_entity.pdbx_description
1 polymer ?
#
loop_
_entity_poly.entity_id
_entity_poly.type
_entity_poly.pdbx_seq_one_letter_code
_entity_poly.pdbx_strand_id
1 'polypeptide(L)'
;MPSLRVLAAAAALLLCGGCATTEAPPAAPAAAPAPAHCAETTATPTGERPPALASSTSGWFGQDDLWVGLPDYPPAAQGDALVLRFPVVTLDDGAPTDERGAPVVTAERVDAAGEAPGQVGAFAHAYGTGELSFWPASVVFPDPGCWAVTGLLGTASLQFTVAVAAP
;
A
#
# COMPACT_ATOMS: atom_id res chain seq x y z
N MET A 1 -27.64 -27.56 -30.48
CA MET A 1 -28.96 -27.15 -29.95
C MET A 1 -29.35 -25.84 -30.63
N PRO A 2 -30.44 -25.81 -31.43
CA PRO A 2 -30.87 -24.64 -32.21
C PRO A 2 -31.95 -23.82 -31.48
N SER A 3 -32.10 -22.54 -31.86
CA SER A 3 -33.34 -21.72 -31.97
C SER A 3 -33.02 -20.24 -31.62
N LEU A 4 -32.84 -19.27 -32.54
CA LEU A 4 -33.76 -18.59 -33.49
C LEU A 4 -34.94 -17.79 -32.86
N ARG A 5 -34.80 -16.45 -33.01
CA ARG A 5 -35.83 -15.37 -33.17
C ARG A 5 -36.58 -14.97 -31.89
N VAL A 6 -36.86 -13.68 -31.64
CA VAL A 6 -37.84 -12.84 -32.38
C VAL A 6 -37.60 -11.33 -32.14
N LEU A 7 -37.74 -10.55 -33.21
CA LEU A 7 -37.94 -9.10 -33.26
C LEU A 7 -39.33 -8.70 -32.71
N ALA A 8 -39.42 -7.63 -31.92
CA ALA A 8 -40.66 -6.86 -31.81
C ALA A 8 -40.37 -5.37 -31.63
N ALA A 9 -40.85 -4.59 -32.60
CA ALA A 9 -40.90 -3.14 -32.61
C ALA A 9 -42.30 -2.65 -32.20
N ALA A 10 -42.37 -1.57 -31.43
CA ALA A 10 -43.47 -0.60 -31.36
C ALA A 10 -42.94 0.62 -30.58
N ALA A 11 -42.69 1.80 -31.17
CA ALA A 11 -43.62 2.79 -31.72
C ALA A 11 -44.34 3.65 -30.66
N ALA A 12 -43.82 4.89 -30.53
CA ALA A 12 -44.46 6.19 -30.31
C ALA A 12 -45.41 6.46 -29.12
N LEU A 13 -45.14 7.57 -28.40
CA LEU A 13 -46.05 8.70 -28.07
C LEU A 13 -45.29 9.68 -27.13
N LEU A 14 -44.89 10.87 -27.62
CA LEU A 14 -45.54 12.17 -27.38
C LEU A 14 -45.79 12.51 -25.90
N LEU A 15 -45.11 13.55 -25.39
CA LEU A 15 -45.71 14.64 -24.60
C LEU A 15 -44.68 15.76 -24.36
N CYS A 16 -44.84 16.85 -25.11
CA CYS A 16 -44.24 18.14 -24.80
C CYS A 16 -44.87 18.69 -23.52
N GLY A 17 -44.17 18.57 -22.39
CA GLY A 17 -44.48 19.27 -21.16
C GLY A 17 -43.35 20.24 -20.82
N GLY A 18 -43.53 21.50 -21.17
CA GLY A 18 -42.60 22.57 -20.80
C GLY A 18 -42.67 22.84 -19.29
N CYS A 19 -41.65 22.43 -18.56
CA CYS A 19 -41.29 23.03 -17.29
C CYS A 19 -40.03 23.86 -17.51
N ALA A 20 -40.15 25.18 -17.43
CA ALA A 20 -39.01 26.06 -17.32
C ALA A 20 -38.35 25.79 -15.95
N THR A 21 -37.44 24.83 -15.91
CA THR A 21 -36.50 24.72 -14.81
C THR A 21 -35.58 25.92 -14.89
N THR A 22 -35.70 26.82 -13.92
CA THR A 22 -34.66 27.80 -13.62
C THR A 22 -33.39 27.01 -13.32
N GLU A 23 -32.54 26.88 -14.34
CA GLU A 23 -31.24 26.23 -14.23
C GLU A 23 -30.38 27.11 -13.33
N ALA A 24 -30.23 26.69 -12.08
CA ALA A 24 -29.27 27.29 -11.17
C ALA A 24 -27.89 27.21 -11.86
N PRO A 25 -27.08 28.30 -11.83
CA PRO A 25 -25.74 28.27 -12.38
C PRO A 25 -25.02 27.01 -11.89
N PRO A 26 -24.35 26.24 -12.78
CA PRO A 26 -23.61 25.06 -12.35
C PRO A 26 -22.70 25.50 -11.20
N ALA A 27 -22.88 24.88 -10.03
CA ALA A 27 -22.05 25.16 -8.89
C ALA A 27 -20.61 25.07 -9.36
N ALA A 28 -19.82 26.13 -9.10
CA ALA A 28 -18.41 26.12 -9.43
C ALA A 28 -17.82 24.81 -8.89
N PRO A 29 -17.04 24.06 -9.69
CA PRO A 29 -16.45 22.81 -9.24
C PRO A 29 -15.77 23.08 -7.90
N ALA A 30 -16.21 22.37 -6.86
CA ALA A 30 -15.61 22.49 -5.55
C ALA A 30 -14.10 22.32 -5.74
N ALA A 31 -13.34 23.30 -5.24
CA ALA A 31 -11.89 23.22 -5.29
C ALA A 31 -11.48 21.85 -4.73
N ALA A 32 -10.72 21.09 -5.52
CA ALA A 32 -10.21 19.81 -5.07
C ALA A 32 -9.51 20.03 -3.72
N PRO A 33 -9.77 19.19 -2.71
CA PRO A 33 -9.08 19.31 -1.44
C PRO A 33 -7.58 19.34 -1.69
N ALA A 34 -6.87 20.26 -1.04
CA ALA A 34 -5.42 20.26 -1.06
C ALA A 34 -4.92 18.87 -0.63
N PRO A 35 -3.87 18.31 -1.28
CA PRO A 35 -3.38 16.99 -0.93
C PRO A 35 -3.07 16.96 0.56
N ALA A 36 -3.67 16.01 1.26
CA ALA A 36 -3.41 15.81 2.68
C ALA A 36 -1.91 15.58 2.85
N HIS A 37 -1.27 16.32 3.76
CA HIS A 37 0.08 15.98 4.19
C HIS A 37 0.09 14.51 4.61
N CYS A 38 1.01 13.73 4.04
CA CYS A 38 1.10 12.31 4.35
C CYS A 38 1.37 12.12 5.84
N ALA A 39 0.46 11.47 6.54
CA ALA A 39 0.67 11.09 7.94
C ALA A 39 1.58 9.85 7.97
N GLU A 40 2.86 10.03 7.68
CA GLU A 40 3.83 8.95 7.63
C GLU A 40 3.98 8.25 8.98
N THR A 41 4.13 6.93 8.95
CA THR A 41 4.33 6.15 10.17
C THR A 41 5.66 6.51 10.81
N THR A 42 5.63 6.79 12.12
CA THR A 42 6.84 7.01 12.91
C THR A 42 7.41 5.68 13.40
N ALA A 43 8.74 5.54 13.38
CA ALA A 43 9.40 4.35 13.90
C ALA A 43 9.13 4.14 15.40
N THR A 44 8.98 2.88 15.80
CA THR A 44 8.95 2.45 17.19
C THR A 44 10.25 2.86 17.90
N PRO A 45 10.19 3.43 19.13
CA PRO A 45 11.39 3.77 19.91
C PRO A 45 12.32 2.57 20.08
N THR A 46 13.64 2.78 20.04
CA THR A 46 14.63 1.69 20.08
C THR A 46 14.49 0.79 21.32
N GLY A 47 14.13 1.35 22.47
CA GLY A 47 13.95 0.60 23.72
C GLY A 47 12.71 -0.31 23.75
N GLU A 48 11.78 -0.15 22.80
CA GLU A 48 10.55 -0.94 22.68
C GLU A 48 10.66 -1.99 21.56
N ARG A 49 11.78 -2.04 20.83
CA ARG A 49 12.00 -3.02 19.76
C ARG A 49 12.45 -4.37 20.34
N PRO A 50 12.17 -5.48 19.66
CA PRO A 50 12.67 -6.80 20.05
C PRO A 50 14.21 -6.83 20.00
N PRO A 51 14.86 -7.68 20.80
CA PRO A 51 16.33 -7.79 20.86
C PRO A 51 16.98 -8.02 19.49
N ALA A 52 16.33 -8.77 18.59
CA ALA A 52 16.79 -9.01 17.23
C ALA A 52 17.03 -7.73 16.40
N LEU A 53 16.39 -6.61 16.77
CA LEU A 53 16.51 -5.32 16.09
C LEU A 53 17.36 -4.31 16.88
N ALA A 54 17.88 -4.68 18.05
CA ALA A 54 18.55 -3.75 18.96
C ALA A 54 19.86 -3.16 18.39
N SER A 55 20.57 -3.90 17.54
CA SER A 55 21.80 -3.45 16.88
C SER A 55 21.54 -2.60 15.63
N SER A 56 20.30 -2.54 15.15
CA SER A 56 19.96 -1.81 13.92
C SER A 56 19.82 -0.31 14.17
N THR A 57 20.33 0.49 13.23
CA THR A 57 20.23 1.97 13.30
C THR A 57 19.03 2.53 12.53
N SER A 58 18.43 1.73 11.65
CA SER A 58 17.27 2.15 10.85
C SER A 58 16.00 2.30 11.70
N GLY A 59 15.02 3.02 11.15
CA GLY A 59 13.67 3.07 11.71
C GLY A 59 12.97 1.72 11.53
N TRP A 60 12.40 1.19 12.61
CA TRP A 60 11.58 -0.02 12.56
C TRP A 60 10.21 0.27 13.11
N PHE A 61 9.19 -0.37 12.54
CA PHE A 61 7.82 -0.33 13.01
C PHE A 61 7.27 -1.75 13.01
N GLY A 62 6.50 -2.10 14.02
CA GLY A 62 5.98 -3.45 14.14
C GLY A 62 5.43 -3.73 15.53
N GLN A 63 4.92 -4.94 15.67
CA GLN A 63 4.37 -5.47 16.90
C GLN A 63 4.52 -6.98 16.89
N ASP A 64 4.72 -7.56 18.08
CA ASP A 64 4.86 -9.00 18.29
C ASP A 64 5.86 -9.62 17.31
N ASP A 65 5.37 -10.46 16.39
CA ASP A 65 6.18 -11.31 15.53
C ASP A 65 6.43 -10.74 14.13
N LEU A 66 5.91 -9.54 13.83
CA LEU A 66 6.03 -8.95 12.49
C LEU A 66 6.50 -7.50 12.58
N TRP A 67 7.65 -7.25 11.96
CA TRP A 67 8.34 -5.97 11.98
C TRP A 67 8.77 -5.57 10.58
N VAL A 68 8.72 -4.28 10.27
CA VAL A 68 9.15 -3.71 9.00
C VAL A 68 10.17 -2.61 9.23
N GLY A 69 11.23 -2.60 8.42
CA GLY A 69 12.16 -1.48 8.36
C GLY A 69 11.50 -0.36 7.58
N LEU A 70 11.26 0.79 8.20
CA LEU A 70 10.72 1.94 7.51
C LEU A 70 11.77 2.45 6.51
N PRO A 71 11.40 2.64 5.23
CA PRO A 71 12.30 3.18 4.23
C PRO A 71 12.81 4.57 4.64
N ASP A 72 14.14 4.75 4.61
CA ASP A 72 14.81 6.05 4.83
C ASP A 72 15.44 6.59 3.53
N TYR A 73 15.09 5.99 2.40
CA TYR A 73 15.53 6.36 1.06
C TYR A 73 14.33 6.54 0.13
N PRO A 74 14.46 7.40 -0.91
CA PRO A 74 13.40 7.58 -1.89
C PRO A 74 13.18 6.31 -2.72
N PRO A 75 11.98 6.11 -3.28
CA PRO A 75 11.73 5.03 -4.23
C PRO A 75 12.60 5.18 -5.48
N ALA A 76 12.98 4.05 -6.08
CA ALA A 76 13.72 4.03 -7.34
C ALA A 76 12.76 4.01 -8.54
N ALA A 77 13.03 4.81 -9.57
CA ALA A 77 12.29 4.71 -10.83
C ALA A 77 12.64 3.41 -11.56
N GLN A 78 11.63 2.66 -12.01
CA GLN A 78 11.78 1.45 -12.81
C GLN A 78 10.71 1.42 -13.91
N GLY A 79 11.09 1.83 -15.12
CA GLY A 79 10.12 2.09 -16.20
C GLY A 79 9.22 3.26 -15.83
N ASP A 80 7.91 3.06 -15.95
CA ASP A 80 6.90 4.07 -15.60
C ASP A 80 6.43 3.99 -14.13
N ALA A 81 7.12 3.19 -13.29
CA ALA A 81 6.73 2.96 -11.90
C ALA A 81 7.82 3.38 -10.90
N LEU A 82 7.40 3.55 -9.64
CA LEU A 82 8.26 3.85 -8.50
C LEU A 82 8.34 2.62 -7.60
N VAL A 83 9.55 2.11 -7.36
CA VAL A 83 9.77 0.90 -6.56
C VAL A 83 10.41 1.28 -5.23
N LEU A 84 9.67 1.06 -4.15
CA LEU A 84 10.19 1.19 -2.79
C LEU A 84 10.55 -0.19 -2.27
N ARG A 85 11.73 -0.32 -1.68
CA ARG A 85 12.20 -1.56 -1.06
C ARG A 85 12.25 -1.38 0.45
N PHE A 86 12.11 -2.47 1.19
CA PHE A 86 12.26 -2.47 2.65
C PHE A 86 12.44 -3.90 3.18
N PRO A 87 13.09 -4.08 4.33
CA PRO A 87 13.16 -5.38 4.99
C PRO A 87 11.89 -5.65 5.81
N VAL A 88 11.41 -6.89 5.82
CA VAL A 88 10.40 -7.38 6.76
C VAL A 88 11.02 -8.48 7.61
N VAL A 89 10.88 -8.39 8.93
CA VAL A 89 11.38 -9.37 9.89
C VAL A 89 10.20 -10.10 10.50
N THR A 90 10.24 -11.43 10.39
CA THR A 90 9.32 -12.35 11.03
C THR A 90 10.03 -13.00 12.21
N LEU A 91 9.39 -12.99 13.38
CA LEU A 91 9.95 -13.53 14.61
C LEU A 91 9.20 -14.78 15.08
N ASP A 92 9.95 -15.62 15.79
CA ASP A 92 9.44 -16.67 16.66
C ASP A 92 10.26 -16.65 17.95
N ASP A 93 9.59 -16.53 19.09
CA ASP A 93 10.19 -16.30 20.40
C ASP A 93 11.26 -15.18 20.41
N GLY A 94 11.01 -14.11 19.63
CA GLY A 94 11.89 -12.94 19.52
C GLY A 94 13.13 -13.11 18.63
N ALA A 95 13.31 -14.27 17.98
CA ALA A 95 14.38 -14.54 17.04
C ALA A 95 13.89 -14.49 15.57
N PRO A 96 14.67 -13.95 14.61
CA PRO A 96 14.30 -14.00 13.20
C PRO A 96 14.16 -15.43 12.67
N THR A 97 13.09 -15.70 11.92
CA THR A 97 12.81 -17.05 11.37
C THR A 97 12.12 -16.98 10.01
N ASP A 98 12.34 -17.99 9.16
CA ASP A 98 11.59 -18.23 7.93
C ASP A 98 10.52 -19.33 8.05
N GLU A 99 10.49 -20.04 9.18
CA GLU A 99 9.60 -21.20 9.40
C GLU A 99 8.10 -20.82 9.36
N ARG A 100 7.79 -19.54 9.59
CA ARG A 100 6.43 -18.99 9.50
C ARG A 100 5.99 -18.64 8.08
N GLY A 101 6.88 -18.81 7.10
CA GLY A 101 6.66 -18.45 5.71
C GLY A 101 6.84 -16.96 5.43
N ALA A 102 6.86 -16.63 4.14
CA ALA A 102 7.00 -15.25 3.70
C ALA A 102 5.72 -14.44 4.00
N PRO A 103 5.85 -13.19 4.47
CA PRO A 103 4.71 -12.31 4.62
C PRO A 103 4.10 -11.95 3.25
N VAL A 104 2.83 -11.56 3.24
CA VAL A 104 2.19 -10.92 2.09
C VAL A 104 2.27 -9.42 2.27
N VAL A 105 2.63 -8.71 1.20
CA VAL A 105 2.72 -7.25 1.20
C VAL A 105 1.77 -6.69 0.15
N THR A 106 0.96 -5.71 0.53
CA THR A 106 0.06 -4.97 -0.35
C THR A 106 0.10 -3.49 0.02
N ALA A 107 -0.33 -2.61 -0.89
CA ALA A 107 -0.49 -1.21 -0.57
C ALA A 107 -1.75 -0.63 -1.21
N GLU A 108 -2.39 0.27 -0.50
CA GLU A 108 -3.56 1.02 -0.95
C GLU A 108 -3.28 2.51 -0.81
N ARG A 109 -3.77 3.31 -1.77
CA ARG A 109 -3.69 4.77 -1.67
C ARG A 109 -4.60 5.27 -0.56
N VAL A 110 -4.12 6.26 0.18
CA VAL A 110 -4.85 6.90 1.29
C VAL A 110 -5.41 8.27 0.87
N ASP A 111 -4.74 8.92 -0.07
CA ASP A 111 -5.09 10.25 -0.58
C ASP A 111 -5.96 10.22 -1.85
N ALA A 112 -6.06 9.06 -2.49
CA ALA A 112 -6.82 8.83 -3.71
C ALA A 112 -7.21 7.34 -3.82
N ALA A 113 -7.90 6.96 -4.89
CA ALA A 113 -8.12 5.55 -5.22
C ALA A 113 -6.87 4.96 -5.89
N GLY A 114 -6.46 3.76 -5.48
CA GLY A 114 -5.38 3.02 -6.12
C GLY A 114 -4.86 1.88 -5.24
N GLU A 115 -4.36 0.84 -5.88
CA GLU A 115 -3.76 -0.32 -5.23
C GLU A 115 -2.40 -0.58 -5.88
N ALA A 116 -1.46 -1.10 -5.10
CA ALA A 116 -0.14 -1.48 -5.58
C ALA A 116 0.25 -2.85 -4.97
N PRO A 117 0.60 -3.84 -5.81
CA PRO A 117 1.03 -5.14 -5.31
C PRO A 117 2.43 -5.04 -4.70
N GLY A 118 2.61 -5.74 -3.58
CA GLY A 118 3.93 -6.00 -3.02
C GLY A 118 4.57 -7.25 -3.59
N GLN A 119 5.89 -7.33 -3.48
CA GLN A 119 6.68 -8.52 -3.76
C GLN A 119 7.54 -8.83 -2.55
N VAL A 120 7.74 -10.11 -2.29
CA VAL A 120 8.62 -10.59 -1.23
C VAL A 120 9.60 -11.61 -1.83
N GLY A 121 10.89 -11.37 -1.63
CA GLY A 121 11.96 -12.24 -2.08
C GLY A 121 12.23 -13.39 -1.11
N ALA A 122 13.29 -14.16 -1.36
CA ALA A 122 13.72 -15.22 -0.45
C ALA A 122 14.28 -14.66 0.86
N PHE A 123 14.10 -15.41 1.95
CA PHE A 123 14.68 -15.06 3.25
C PHE A 123 16.20 -14.89 3.13
N ALA A 124 16.71 -13.82 3.73
CA ALA A 124 18.08 -13.37 3.57
C ALA A 124 18.71 -13.02 4.92
N HIS A 125 20.04 -13.09 4.97
CA HIS A 125 20.84 -12.68 6.11
C HIS A 125 21.58 -11.38 5.80
N ALA A 126 21.55 -10.44 6.72
CA ALA A 126 22.29 -9.19 6.62
C ALA A 126 23.77 -9.45 6.92
N TYR A 127 24.64 -9.26 5.93
CA TYR A 127 26.08 -9.40 6.12
C TYR A 127 26.64 -8.28 7.02
N GLY A 128 27.47 -8.65 7.99
CA GLY A 128 28.25 -7.71 8.79
C GLY A 128 27.48 -6.91 9.86
N THR A 129 26.20 -7.21 10.12
CA THR A 129 25.34 -6.44 11.05
C THR A 129 24.76 -7.28 12.21
N GLY A 130 25.36 -8.43 12.51
CA GLY A 130 24.99 -9.24 13.68
C GLY A 130 23.75 -10.09 13.45
N GLU A 131 23.81 -10.99 12.46
CA GLU A 131 22.84 -12.08 12.22
C GLU A 131 21.38 -11.65 12.02
N LEU A 132 21.10 -10.38 11.65
CA LEU A 132 19.74 -10.00 11.27
C LEU A 132 19.34 -10.80 10.04
N SER A 133 18.18 -11.45 10.11
CA SER A 133 17.61 -12.20 9.00
C SER A 133 16.22 -11.62 8.68
N PHE A 134 15.91 -11.49 7.39
CA PHE A 134 14.74 -10.74 6.94
C PHE A 134 14.28 -11.20 5.56
N TRP A 135 13.04 -10.87 5.24
CA TRP A 135 12.45 -10.97 3.91
C TRP A 135 12.66 -9.64 3.18
N PRO A 136 13.39 -9.59 2.07
CA PRO A 136 13.44 -8.39 1.24
C PRO A 136 12.08 -8.21 0.57
N ALA A 137 11.43 -7.08 0.83
CA ALA A 137 10.14 -6.74 0.25
C ALA A 137 10.25 -5.49 -0.65
N SER A 138 9.30 -5.36 -1.57
CA SER A 138 9.11 -4.15 -2.35
C SER A 138 7.64 -3.91 -2.66
N VAL A 139 7.30 -2.66 -2.96
CA VAL A 139 6.01 -2.26 -3.54
C VAL A 139 6.29 -1.48 -4.82
N VAL A 140 5.50 -1.76 -5.85
CA VAL A 140 5.58 -1.09 -7.16
C VAL A 140 4.43 -0.10 -7.28
N PHE A 141 4.71 1.18 -7.03
CA PHE A 141 3.72 2.24 -7.07
C PHE A 141 3.59 2.81 -8.49
N PRO A 142 2.36 2.89 -9.04
CA PRO A 142 2.16 3.44 -10.38
C PRO A 142 2.37 4.96 -10.44
N ASP A 143 2.08 5.68 -9.34
CA ASP A 143 2.29 7.13 -9.29
C ASP A 143 2.63 7.59 -7.86
N PRO A 144 3.25 8.77 -7.69
CA PRO A 144 3.44 9.41 -6.38
C PRO A 144 2.15 9.56 -5.57
N GLY A 145 2.26 9.64 -4.25
CA GLY A 145 1.14 9.87 -3.34
C GLY A 145 1.35 9.25 -1.95
N CYS A 146 0.27 9.22 -1.17
CA CYS A 146 0.23 8.60 0.15
C CYS A 146 -0.29 7.18 0.09
N TRP A 147 0.48 6.25 0.65
CA TRP A 147 0.19 4.83 0.58
C TRP A 147 0.22 4.18 1.95
N ALA A 148 -0.83 3.44 2.29
CA ALA A 148 -0.88 2.53 3.41
C ALA A 148 -0.39 1.16 2.93
N VAL A 149 0.78 0.74 3.41
CA VAL A 149 1.39 -0.55 3.13
C VAL A 149 1.01 -1.52 4.24
N THR A 150 0.41 -2.65 3.87
CA THR A 150 -0.03 -3.69 4.80
C THR A 150 0.85 -4.92 4.63
N GLY A 151 1.42 -5.40 5.73
CA GLY A 151 2.14 -6.67 5.84
C GLY A 151 1.31 -7.68 6.62
N LEU A 152 1.14 -8.89 6.07
CA LEU A 152 0.38 -9.98 6.68
C LEU A 152 1.26 -11.22 6.89
N LEU A 153 1.20 -11.82 8.08
CA LEU A 153 1.86 -13.10 8.40
C LEU A 153 0.89 -13.99 9.19
N GLY A 154 0.27 -14.96 8.52
CA GLY A 154 -0.80 -15.75 9.13
C GLY A 154 -1.97 -14.85 9.55
N THR A 155 -2.22 -14.75 10.86
CA THR A 155 -3.24 -13.84 11.42
C THR A 155 -2.67 -12.50 11.90
N ALA A 156 -1.34 -12.35 11.92
CA ALA A 156 -0.70 -11.09 12.28
C ALA A 156 -0.78 -10.12 11.11
N SER A 157 -1.07 -8.85 11.41
CA SER A 157 -1.14 -7.77 10.45
C SER A 157 -0.42 -6.55 11.01
N LEU A 158 0.31 -5.86 10.15
CA LEU A 158 0.80 -4.51 10.40
C LEU A 158 0.43 -3.61 9.23
N GLN A 159 0.25 -2.33 9.51
CA GLN A 159 0.03 -1.32 8.48
C GLN A 159 0.89 -0.10 8.80
N PHE A 160 1.62 0.40 7.81
CA PHE A 160 2.39 1.63 7.91
C PHE A 160 2.13 2.53 6.70
N THR A 161 2.17 3.84 6.90
CA THR A 161 1.92 4.83 5.86
C THR A 161 3.25 5.43 5.39
N VAL A 162 3.41 5.57 4.08
CA VAL A 162 4.58 6.18 3.44
C VAL A 162 4.18 7.26 2.44
N ALA A 163 4.99 8.30 2.32
CA ALA A 163 4.92 9.24 1.22
C ALA A 163 5.82 8.76 0.07
N VAL A 164 5.23 8.55 -1.09
CA VAL A 164 5.96 8.17 -2.31
C VAL A 164 6.06 9.41 -3.18
N ALA A 165 7.28 9.92 -3.37
CA ALA A 165 7.57 11.03 -4.27
C ALA A 165 8.32 10.52 -5.50
N ALA A 166 8.19 11.25 -6.62
CA ALA A 166 9.09 11.06 -7.75
C ALA A 166 10.53 11.47 -7.34
N PRO A 167 11.55 10.73 -7.80
CA PRO A 167 12.95 11.03 -7.52
C PRO A 167 13.42 12.35 -8.15
#